data_AF-A0A9D2XET5-F1
#
_entry.id   AF-A0A9D2XET5-F1
#
_cell.length_a   1.000
_cell.length_b   1.000
_cell.length_c   1.000
_cell.angle_alpha   90.00
_cell.angle_beta   90.00
_cell.angle_gamma   90.00
#
_symmetry.space_group_name_H-M   'P 1'
#
loop_
_entity.id
_entity.type
_entity.pdbx_description
1 polymer ?
#
loop_
_entity_poly.entity_id
_entity_poly.type
_entity_poly.pdbx_seq_one_letter_code
_entity_poly.pdbx_strand_id
1 'polypeptide(L)'
;MPSYSDVRKTNHFYYFIKFTLNIYSMVFSLMGLCVLCVGVYAEVERQKNRTLEGIFLAPAVVLILLGLVMFTVSVVGMVGSLRDNKTLLHMFLCVLCVLLLLQTVALTAALIFEKKTSTLFQSTIREGIKHYYDDLDFKNILDYVQQKFSCCGGDEYKDWGVNQYHFCNGTGPLACGVPYTCCVRKGREVINTLCGYNTLNQQVRHH
;
A
#
# COMPACT_ATOMS: atom_id res chain seq x y z
N MET A 1 50.15 22.78 -9.85
CA MET A 1 50.10 21.32 -9.64
C MET A 1 49.38 21.07 -8.32
N PRO A 2 48.36 20.21 -8.26
CA PRO A 2 47.65 19.94 -7.00
C PRO A 2 48.61 19.30 -5.97
N SER A 3 48.46 19.66 -4.68
CA SER A 3 49.27 19.09 -3.60
C SER A 3 48.95 17.61 -3.40
N TYR A 4 49.94 16.81 -2.97
CA TYR A 4 49.76 15.40 -2.64
C TYR A 4 48.64 15.16 -1.59
N SER A 5 48.41 16.14 -0.70
CA SER A 5 47.30 16.12 0.25
C SER A 5 45.92 16.25 -0.42
N ASP A 6 45.79 17.03 -1.50
CA ASP A 6 44.53 17.20 -2.23
C ASP A 6 44.18 15.96 -3.05
N VAL A 7 45.18 15.31 -3.65
CA VAL A 7 45.00 14.03 -4.36
C VAL A 7 44.54 12.93 -3.38
N ARG A 8 45.15 12.86 -2.18
CA ARG A 8 44.77 11.88 -1.15
C ARG A 8 43.34 12.11 -0.63
N LYS A 9 42.95 13.36 -0.36
CA LYS A 9 41.58 13.72 0.07
C LYS A 9 40.56 13.37 -1.00
N THR A 10 40.86 13.67 -2.27
CA THR A 10 39.99 13.35 -3.42
C THR A 10 39.78 11.84 -3.56
N ASN A 11 40.85 11.05 -3.41
CA ASN A 11 40.76 9.59 -3.46
C ASN A 11 39.93 9.03 -2.29
N HIS A 12 40.13 9.52 -1.07
CA HIS A 12 39.35 9.07 0.08
C HIS A 12 37.86 9.42 -0.08
N PHE A 13 37.55 10.63 -0.55
CA PHE A 13 36.18 11.04 -0.85
C PHE A 13 35.55 10.18 -1.96
N TYR A 14 36.29 9.89 -3.03
CA TYR A 14 35.84 9.00 -4.11
C TYR A 14 35.49 7.60 -3.60
N TYR A 15 36.39 6.97 -2.83
CA TYR A 15 36.15 5.64 -2.26
C TYR A 15 34.97 5.64 -1.28
N PHE A 16 34.81 6.71 -0.50
CA PHE A 16 33.66 6.88 0.38
C PHE A 16 32.34 6.90 -0.41
N ILE A 17 32.22 7.75 -1.44
CA ILE A 17 31.03 7.82 -2.29
C ILE A 17 30.76 6.47 -2.98
N LYS A 18 31.80 5.83 -3.54
CA LYS A 18 31.69 4.52 -4.18
C LYS A 18 31.18 3.46 -3.22
N PHE A 19 31.70 3.44 -1.99
CA PHE A 19 31.26 2.50 -0.95
C PHE A 19 29.81 2.75 -0.55
N THR A 20 29.44 4.00 -0.24
CA THR A 20 28.07 4.37 0.14
C THR A 20 27.06 4.04 -0.96
N LEU A 21 27.37 4.34 -2.22
CA LEU A 21 26.49 4.05 -3.35
C LEU A 21 26.28 2.54 -3.54
N ASN A 22 27.33 1.72 -3.39
CA ASN A 22 27.22 0.27 -3.49
C ASN A 22 26.40 -0.32 -2.33
N ILE A 23 26.62 0.13 -1.09
CA ILE A 23 25.83 -0.32 0.06
C ILE A 23 24.36 0.03 -0.11
N TYR A 24 24.05 1.27 -0.50
CA TYR A 24 22.67 1.69 -0.77
C TYR A 24 22.04 0.86 -1.90
N SER A 25 22.75 0.69 -3.01
CA SER A 25 22.26 -0.12 -4.15
C SER A 25 22.05 -1.59 -3.77
N MET A 26 22.90 -2.16 -2.91
CA MET A 26 22.71 -3.53 -2.42
C MET A 26 21.45 -3.66 -1.56
N VAL A 27 21.24 -2.73 -0.62
CA VAL A 27 20.04 -2.73 0.23
C VAL A 27 18.78 -2.57 -0.62
N PHE A 28 18.76 -1.63 -1.56
CA PHE A 28 17.60 -1.43 -2.44
C PHE A 28 17.36 -2.60 -3.38
N SER A 29 18.42 -3.27 -3.85
CA SER A 29 18.29 -4.50 -4.63
C SER A 29 17.63 -5.61 -3.81
N LEU A 30 18.02 -5.80 -2.55
CA LEU A 30 17.41 -6.80 -1.67
C LEU A 30 15.94 -6.46 -1.38
N MET A 31 15.64 -5.20 -1.06
CA MET A 31 14.26 -4.74 -0.86
C MET A 31 13.40 -4.93 -2.12
N GLY A 32 13.94 -4.58 -3.30
CA GLY A 32 13.28 -4.80 -4.59
C GLY A 32 12.95 -6.26 -4.84
N LEU A 33 13.88 -7.17 -4.54
CA LEU A 33 13.66 -8.61 -4.64
C LEU A 33 12.58 -9.09 -3.67
N CYS A 34 12.60 -8.64 -2.40
CA CYS A 34 11.57 -8.99 -1.43
C CYS A 34 10.18 -8.52 -1.90
N VAL A 35 10.05 -7.28 -2.36
CA VAL A 35 8.79 -6.73 -2.89
C VAL A 35 8.31 -7.51 -4.11
N LEU A 36 9.23 -7.87 -5.02
CA LEU A 36 8.92 -8.69 -6.18
C LEU A 36 8.40 -10.08 -5.78
N CYS A 37 9.06 -10.75 -4.83
CA CYS A 37 8.61 -12.05 -4.31
C CYS A 37 7.21 -11.97 -3.69
N VAL A 38 6.94 -10.93 -2.88
CA VAL A 38 5.60 -10.70 -2.29
C VAL A 38 4.56 -10.45 -3.38
N GLY A 39 4.87 -9.63 -4.39
CA GLY A 39 3.98 -9.37 -5.52
C GLY A 39 3.64 -10.63 -6.32
N VAL A 40 4.65 -11.44 -6.65
CA VAL A 40 4.47 -12.73 -7.35
C VAL A 40 3.64 -13.69 -6.50
N TYR A 41 3.93 -13.81 -5.20
CA TYR A 41 3.16 -14.65 -4.30
C TYR A 41 1.68 -14.23 -4.24
N ALA A 42 1.41 -12.93 -4.12
CA ALA A 42 0.05 -12.38 -4.10
C ALA A 42 -0.70 -12.65 -5.42
N GLU A 43 -0.05 -12.50 -6.58
CA GLU A 43 -0.64 -12.85 -7.88
C GLU A 43 -0.98 -14.34 -7.98
N VAL A 44 -0.09 -15.22 -7.53
CA VAL A 44 -0.29 -16.68 -7.60
C VAL A 44 -1.49 -17.11 -6.75
N GLU A 45 -1.59 -16.60 -5.52
CA GLU A 45 -2.72 -16.91 -4.64
C GLU A 45 -4.03 -16.41 -5.26
N ARG A 46 -4.02 -15.21 -5.87
CA ARG A 46 -5.18 -14.67 -6.59
C ARG A 46 -5.64 -15.58 -7.73
N GLN A 47 -4.72 -16.05 -8.57
CA GLN A 47 -5.03 -16.90 -9.72
C GLN A 47 -5.61 -18.26 -9.30
N LYS A 48 -5.14 -18.80 -8.17
CA LYS A 48 -5.60 -20.08 -7.63
C LYS A 48 -7.05 -20.02 -7.16
N ASN A 49 -7.47 -18.90 -6.58
CA ASN A 49 -8.81 -18.77 -6.00
C ASN A 49 -9.91 -18.44 -7.02
N ARG A 50 -9.58 -18.19 -8.31
CA ARG A 50 -10.52 -18.02 -9.46
C ARG A 50 -11.69 -17.02 -9.26
N THR A 51 -11.72 -16.28 -8.16
CA THR A 51 -12.87 -15.48 -7.68
C THR A 51 -12.79 -13.98 -7.97
N LEU A 52 -11.73 -13.48 -8.62
CA LEU A 52 -11.47 -12.03 -8.67
C LEU A 52 -11.50 -11.48 -10.09
N GLU A 53 -12.70 -11.39 -10.67
CA GLU A 53 -12.95 -10.39 -11.72
C GLU A 53 -12.96 -8.99 -11.08
N GLY A 54 -11.85 -8.28 -11.21
CA GLY A 54 -11.77 -6.83 -11.00
C GLY A 54 -11.65 -6.39 -9.53
N ILE A 55 -10.42 -6.01 -9.13
CA ILE A 55 -10.01 -5.04 -8.08
C ILE A 55 -8.61 -5.46 -7.56
N PHE A 56 -8.40 -6.74 -7.24
CA PHE A 56 -7.08 -7.27 -6.81
C PHE A 56 -6.04 -7.41 -7.94
N LEU A 57 -6.43 -7.17 -9.19
CA LEU A 57 -5.51 -6.99 -10.32
C LEU A 57 -4.57 -5.80 -10.13
N ALA A 58 -5.01 -4.75 -9.43
CA ALA A 58 -4.21 -3.53 -9.32
C ALA A 58 -3.06 -3.64 -8.29
N PRO A 59 -3.24 -4.10 -7.05
CA PRO A 59 -2.18 -4.01 -6.03
C PRO A 59 -1.01 -4.96 -6.28
N ALA A 60 -1.27 -6.23 -6.62
CA ALA A 60 -0.23 -7.24 -6.78
C ALA A 60 0.63 -7.00 -8.04
N VAL A 61 0.01 -6.64 -9.18
CA VAL A 61 0.74 -6.18 -10.38
C VAL A 61 1.61 -4.96 -10.09
N VAL A 62 1.10 -3.98 -9.33
CA VAL A 62 1.89 -2.79 -8.93
C VAL A 62 3.11 -3.19 -8.09
N LEU A 63 2.97 -4.12 -7.14
CA LEU A 63 4.10 -4.63 -6.35
C LEU A 63 5.15 -5.32 -7.23
N ILE A 64 4.73 -6.12 -8.22
CA ILE A 64 5.64 -6.76 -9.17
C ILE A 64 6.41 -5.73 -9.98
N LEU A 65 5.71 -4.76 -10.59
CA LEU A 65 6.33 -3.72 -11.40
C LEU A 65 7.29 -2.87 -10.56
N LEU A 66 6.87 -2.48 -9.35
CA LEU A 66 7.69 -1.72 -8.42
C LEU A 66 8.94 -2.50 -8.01
N GLY A 67 8.79 -3.77 -7.61
CA GLY A 67 9.90 -4.65 -7.24
C GLY A 67 10.90 -4.84 -8.38
N LEU A 68 10.41 -5.05 -9.60
CA LEU A 68 11.25 -5.20 -10.79
C LEU A 68 12.04 -3.93 -11.11
N VAL A 69 11.39 -2.76 -11.10
CA VAL A 69 12.06 -1.47 -11.33
C VAL A 69 13.10 -1.20 -10.24
N MET A 70 12.75 -1.39 -8.96
CA MET A 70 13.68 -1.20 -7.85
C MET A 70 14.89 -2.12 -7.97
N PHE A 71 14.69 -3.42 -8.23
CA PHE A 71 15.76 -4.39 -8.38
C PHE A 71 16.69 -4.04 -9.56
N THR A 72 16.12 -3.81 -10.75
CA THR A 72 16.91 -3.53 -11.96
C THR A 72 17.71 -2.24 -11.85
N VAL A 73 17.10 -1.14 -11.39
CA VAL A 73 17.79 0.16 -11.22
C VAL A 73 18.93 0.04 -10.21
N SER A 74 18.71 -0.69 -9.11
CA SER A 74 19.73 -0.91 -8.08
C SER A 74 20.91 -1.75 -8.57
N VAL A 75 20.64 -2.82 -9.33
CA VAL A 75 21.69 -3.64 -9.95
C VAL A 75 22.50 -2.82 -10.95
N VAL A 76 21.85 -1.98 -11.77
CA VAL A 76 22.55 -1.08 -12.70
C VAL A 76 23.45 -0.09 -11.95
N GLY A 77 22.97 0.51 -10.86
CA GLY A 77 23.76 1.40 -10.00
C GLY A 77 24.99 0.71 -9.40
N MET A 78 24.79 -0.50 -8.87
CA MET A 78 25.86 -1.33 -8.30
C MET A 78 26.91 -1.74 -9.34
N VAL A 79 26.47 -2.30 -10.48
CA VAL A 79 27.37 -2.73 -11.56
C VAL A 79 28.10 -1.52 -12.18
N GLY A 80 27.40 -0.40 -12.37
CA GLY A 80 27.99 0.85 -12.87
C GLY A 80 29.10 1.36 -11.95
N SER A 81 28.88 1.31 -10.64
CA SER A 81 29.84 1.71 -9.62
C SER A 81 31.03 0.76 -9.52
N LEU A 82 30.79 -0.57 -9.46
CA LEU A 82 31.84 -1.56 -9.35
C LEU A 82 32.74 -1.61 -10.59
N ARG A 83 32.16 -1.49 -11.78
CA ARG A 83 32.90 -1.49 -13.06
C ARG A 83 33.45 -0.11 -13.46
N ASP A 84 33.26 0.91 -12.63
CA ASP A 84 33.62 2.31 -12.93
C ASP A 84 33.09 2.77 -14.32
N ASN A 85 31.92 2.25 -14.72
CA ASN A 85 31.32 2.49 -16.03
C ASN A 85 30.44 3.75 -15.96
N LYS A 86 31.01 4.87 -16.46
CA LYS A 86 30.37 6.18 -16.48
C LYS A 86 29.03 6.19 -17.22
N THR A 87 28.89 5.41 -18.29
CA THR A 87 27.64 5.34 -19.07
C THR A 87 26.52 4.70 -18.25
N LEU A 88 26.81 3.58 -17.56
CA LEU A 88 25.83 2.96 -16.65
C LEU A 88 25.45 3.89 -15.50
N LEU A 89 26.42 4.59 -14.92
CA LEU A 89 26.16 5.53 -13.82
C LEU A 89 25.32 6.73 -14.28
N HIS A 90 25.55 7.22 -15.50
CA HIS A 90 24.75 8.30 -16.09
C HIS A 90 23.31 7.83 -16.35
N MET A 91 23.12 6.60 -16.86
CA MET A 91 21.80 6.01 -17.04
C MET A 91 21.08 5.83 -15.70
N PHE A 92 21.77 5.33 -14.67
CA PHE A 92 21.24 5.22 -13.31
C PHE A 92 20.75 6.57 -12.78
N LEU A 93 21.57 7.61 -12.89
CA LEU A 93 21.20 8.96 -12.48
C LEU A 93 19.99 9.50 -13.26
N CYS A 94 19.98 9.32 -14.59
CA CYS A 94 18.88 9.75 -15.44
C CYS A 94 17.56 9.10 -15.03
N VAL A 95 17.56 7.78 -14.80
CA VAL A 95 16.37 7.05 -14.34
C VAL A 95 15.91 7.55 -12.96
N LEU A 96 16.83 7.78 -12.02
CA LEU A 96 16.48 8.36 -10.72
C LEU A 96 15.85 9.75 -10.85
N CYS A 97 16.40 10.62 -11.70
CA CYS A 97 15.82 11.95 -11.95
C CYS A 97 14.40 11.83 -12.52
N VAL A 98 14.17 10.94 -13.49
CA VAL A 98 12.84 10.71 -14.06
C VAL A 98 11.87 10.19 -13.00
N LEU A 99 12.28 9.23 -12.17
CA LEU A 99 11.45 8.70 -11.08
C LEU A 99 11.11 9.78 -10.05
N LEU A 100 12.06 10.65 -9.68
CA LEU A 100 11.81 11.77 -8.78
C LEU A 100 10.82 12.78 -9.37
N LEU A 101 10.93 13.09 -10.67
CA LEU A 101 9.96 13.95 -11.36
C LEU A 101 8.57 13.32 -11.38
N LEU A 102 8.47 12.02 -11.70
CA LEU A 102 7.19 11.31 -11.68
C LEU A 102 6.58 11.28 -10.28
N GLN A 103 7.38 11.06 -9.23
CA GLN A 103 6.90 11.06 -7.85
C GLN A 103 6.40 12.44 -7.42
N THR A 104 7.10 13.52 -7.77
CA THR A 104 6.67 14.88 -7.43
C THR A 104 5.40 15.27 -8.18
N VAL A 105 5.25 14.90 -9.45
CA VAL A 105 4.01 15.08 -10.22
C VAL A 105 2.87 14.26 -9.61
N ALA A 106 3.10 12.99 -9.27
CA ALA A 106 2.07 12.15 -8.65
C ALA A 106 1.62 12.69 -7.28
N LEU A 107 2.57 13.13 -6.45
CA LEU A 107 2.28 13.69 -5.12
C LEU A 107 1.49 15.00 -5.23
N THR A 108 1.92 15.92 -6.10
CA THR A 108 1.20 17.18 -6.32
C THR A 108 -0.18 16.97 -6.92
N ALA A 109 -0.33 16.04 -7.86
CA ALA A 109 -1.64 15.65 -8.38
C ALA A 109 -2.54 15.05 -7.29
N ALA A 110 -2.02 14.18 -6.42
CA ALA A 110 -2.77 13.60 -5.31
C ALA A 110 -3.31 14.67 -4.35
N LEU A 111 -2.53 15.73 -4.09
CA LEU A 111 -2.94 16.86 -3.26
C LEU A 111 -3.97 17.76 -3.96
N ILE A 112 -3.77 18.09 -5.24
CA ILE A 112 -4.70 18.95 -6.00
C ILE A 112 -6.06 18.27 -6.17
N PHE A 113 -6.05 16.97 -6.46
CA PHE A 113 -7.26 16.18 -6.71
C PHE A 113 -7.74 15.41 -5.48
N GLU A 114 -7.38 15.83 -4.27
CA GLU A 114 -7.70 15.14 -3.02
C GLU A 114 -9.16 14.71 -2.93
N LYS A 115 -10.10 15.64 -3.17
CA LYS A 115 -11.55 15.35 -3.14
C LYS A 115 -11.96 14.24 -4.11
N LYS A 116 -11.37 14.24 -5.32
CA LYS A 116 -11.66 13.21 -6.33
C LYS A 116 -11.03 11.87 -5.95
N THR A 117 -9.80 11.90 -5.43
CA THR A 117 -9.11 10.70 -4.94
C THR A 117 -9.87 10.08 -3.77
N SER A 118 -10.33 10.88 -2.80
CA SER A 118 -11.11 10.41 -1.64
C SER A 118 -12.45 9.83 -2.05
N THR A 119 -13.19 10.47 -2.95
CA THR A 119 -14.46 9.93 -3.45
C THR A 119 -14.29 8.63 -4.22
N LEU A 120 -13.25 8.52 -5.05
CA LEU A 120 -12.90 7.26 -5.73
C LEU A 120 -12.55 6.16 -4.71
N PHE A 121 -11.74 6.48 -3.72
CA PHE A 121 -11.34 5.55 -2.65
C PHE A 121 -12.57 5.06 -1.85
N GLN A 122 -13.43 5.97 -1.41
CA GLN A 122 -14.67 5.65 -0.71
C GLN A 122 -15.59 4.78 -1.57
N SER A 123 -15.76 5.10 -2.85
CA SER A 123 -16.59 4.28 -3.75
C SER A 123 -16.04 2.86 -3.93
N THR A 124 -14.70 2.72 -3.98
CA THR A 124 -14.03 1.41 -4.07
C THR A 124 -14.24 0.59 -2.80
N ILE A 125 -14.08 1.20 -1.62
CA ILE A 125 -14.35 0.51 -0.35
C ILE A 125 -15.82 0.11 -0.26
N ARG A 126 -16.73 1.00 -0.65
CA ARG A 126 -18.17 0.73 -0.61
C ARG A 126 -18.58 -0.43 -1.52
N GLU A 127 -17.98 -0.55 -2.69
CA GLU A 127 -18.19 -1.72 -3.55
C GLU A 127 -17.58 -2.99 -2.92
N GLY A 128 -16.41 -2.89 -2.28
CA GLY A 128 -15.86 -4.00 -1.51
C GLY A 128 -16.76 -4.43 -0.34
N ILE A 129 -17.37 -3.49 0.39
CA ILE A 129 -18.31 -3.77 1.48
C ILE A 129 -19.52 -4.55 0.98
N LYS A 130 -20.02 -4.26 -0.23
CA LYS A 130 -21.13 -5.02 -0.84
C LYS A 130 -20.79 -6.50 -1.00
N HIS A 131 -19.54 -6.82 -1.36
CA HIS A 131 -19.01 -8.17 -1.55
C HIS A 131 -18.23 -8.72 -0.35
N TYR A 132 -18.38 -8.12 0.83
CA TYR A 132 -17.57 -8.43 2.01
C TYR A 132 -17.62 -9.91 2.47
N TYR A 133 -18.70 -10.65 2.23
CA TYR A 133 -18.76 -12.07 2.56
C TYR A 133 -18.38 -13.00 1.40
N ASP A 134 -18.28 -12.44 0.19
CA ASP A 134 -17.93 -13.17 -1.03
C ASP A 134 -16.40 -13.18 -1.25
N ASP A 135 -15.73 -12.10 -0.84
CA ASP A 135 -14.27 -11.94 -0.93
C ASP A 135 -13.62 -12.03 0.46
N LEU A 136 -13.04 -13.21 0.75
CA LEU A 136 -12.37 -13.48 2.02
C LEU A 136 -11.09 -12.63 2.21
N ASP A 137 -10.40 -12.27 1.13
CA ASP A 137 -9.19 -11.46 1.21
C ASP A 137 -9.55 -10.01 1.55
N PHE A 138 -10.53 -9.44 0.84
CA PHE A 138 -11.07 -8.13 1.17
C PHE A 138 -11.60 -8.09 2.61
N LYS A 139 -12.33 -9.12 3.03
CA LYS A 139 -12.80 -9.25 4.42
C LYS A 139 -11.67 -9.20 5.43
N ASN A 140 -10.66 -10.04 5.26
CA ASN A 140 -9.53 -10.12 6.20
C ASN A 140 -8.78 -8.78 6.29
N ILE A 141 -8.58 -8.11 5.16
CA ILE A 141 -7.94 -6.79 5.10
C ILE A 141 -8.80 -5.74 5.78
N LEU A 142 -10.10 -5.67 5.44
CA LEU A 142 -11.00 -4.67 6.02
C LEU A 142 -11.16 -4.88 7.54
N ASP A 143 -11.29 -6.13 7.98
CA ASP A 143 -11.35 -6.49 9.40
C ASP A 143 -10.09 -6.06 10.15
N TYR A 144 -8.92 -6.31 9.57
CA TYR A 144 -7.64 -5.87 10.12
C TYR A 144 -7.57 -4.35 10.19
N VAL A 145 -7.91 -3.64 9.11
CA VAL A 145 -7.87 -2.18 9.04
C VAL A 145 -8.81 -1.56 10.07
N GLN A 146 -10.06 -2.01 10.12
CA GLN A 146 -11.06 -1.51 11.07
C GLN A 146 -10.63 -1.71 12.52
N GLN A 147 -10.12 -2.89 12.86
CA GLN A 147 -9.62 -3.16 14.21
C GLN A 147 -8.33 -2.38 14.54
N LYS A 148 -7.40 -2.30 13.59
CA LYS A 148 -6.09 -1.68 13.80
C LYS A 148 -6.18 -0.17 13.95
N PHE A 149 -7.04 0.47 13.15
CA PHE A 149 -7.22 1.91 13.12
C PHE A 149 -8.47 2.39 13.86
N SER A 150 -9.25 1.48 14.45
CA SER A 150 -10.51 1.80 15.15
C SER A 150 -11.48 2.61 14.29
N CYS A 151 -11.55 2.30 13.00
CA CYS A 151 -12.46 2.91 12.03
C CYS A 151 -13.56 1.92 11.61
N CYS A 152 -14.61 2.41 10.96
CA CYS A 152 -15.72 1.59 10.47
C CYS A 152 -16.29 2.15 9.17
N GLY A 153 -16.47 1.29 8.17
CA GLY A 153 -16.87 1.71 6.82
C GLY A 153 -15.72 2.30 6.00
N GLY A 154 -16.06 2.97 4.89
CA GLY A 154 -15.09 3.68 4.04
C GLY A 154 -15.02 5.18 4.37
N ASP A 155 -16.16 5.79 4.65
CA ASP A 155 -16.32 7.16 5.13
C ASP A 155 -17.01 7.19 6.50
N GLU A 156 -18.12 6.45 6.63
CA GLU A 156 -18.86 6.32 7.87
C GLU A 156 -19.37 4.90 8.10
N TYR A 157 -19.73 4.60 9.34
CA TYR A 157 -20.28 3.28 9.72
C TYR A 157 -21.57 2.93 8.94
N LYS A 158 -22.26 3.92 8.38
CA LYS A 158 -23.47 3.71 7.56
C LYS A 158 -23.18 3.09 6.20
N ASP A 159 -21.94 3.07 5.76
CA ASP A 159 -21.54 2.40 4.51
C ASP A 159 -21.91 0.91 4.52
N TRP A 160 -21.99 0.28 5.69
CA TRP A 160 -22.47 -1.10 5.85
C TRP A 160 -23.90 -1.33 5.36
N GLY A 161 -24.71 -0.27 5.22
CA GLY A 161 -26.06 -0.35 4.69
C GLY A 161 -26.16 -0.85 3.24
N VAL A 162 -25.06 -0.86 2.46
CA VAL A 162 -25.07 -1.46 1.11
C VAL A 162 -24.83 -2.97 1.09
N ASN A 163 -24.38 -3.56 2.20
CA ASN A 163 -24.13 -4.99 2.27
C ASN A 163 -25.45 -5.76 2.49
N GLN A 164 -25.65 -6.83 1.73
CA GLN A 164 -26.85 -7.68 1.77
C GLN A 164 -27.12 -8.38 3.10
N TYR A 165 -26.21 -8.40 4.08
CA TYR A 165 -26.46 -8.96 5.41
C TYR A 165 -26.70 -7.88 6.47
N HIS A 166 -26.24 -6.65 6.23
CA HIS A 166 -26.29 -5.54 7.17
C HIS A 166 -27.35 -4.49 6.80
N PHE A 167 -27.84 -4.49 5.56
CA PHE A 167 -28.91 -3.61 5.11
C PHE A 167 -30.18 -3.74 5.98
N CYS A 168 -30.85 -2.61 6.22
CA CYS A 168 -31.93 -2.54 7.19
C CYS A 168 -33.23 -3.25 6.81
N ASN A 169 -33.44 -3.47 5.52
CA ASN A 169 -34.62 -4.19 5.03
C ASN A 169 -34.41 -5.72 5.03
N GLY A 170 -33.28 -6.19 5.56
CA GLY A 170 -32.98 -7.60 5.74
C GLY A 170 -33.70 -8.20 6.94
N THR A 171 -33.96 -9.50 6.88
CA THR A 171 -34.57 -10.27 7.99
C THR A 171 -33.55 -11.03 8.82
N GLY A 172 -32.26 -10.92 8.47
CA GLY A 172 -31.17 -11.63 9.15
C GLY A 172 -30.83 -11.02 10.52
N PRO A 173 -30.15 -11.78 11.40
CA PRO A 173 -29.76 -11.31 12.73
C PRO A 173 -28.73 -10.15 12.72
N LEU A 174 -28.07 -9.94 11.57
CA LEU A 174 -27.10 -8.86 11.33
C LEU A 174 -27.75 -7.61 10.71
N ALA A 175 -29.04 -7.65 10.37
CA ALA A 175 -29.72 -6.55 9.70
C ALA A 175 -29.70 -5.27 10.57
N CYS A 176 -29.60 -4.13 9.90
CA CYS A 176 -29.39 -2.81 10.53
C CYS A 176 -28.14 -2.73 11.40
N GLY A 177 -27.17 -3.62 11.21
CA GLY A 177 -25.96 -3.69 12.02
C GLY A 177 -24.68 -3.31 11.29
N VAL A 178 -23.58 -3.35 12.04
CA VAL A 178 -22.21 -3.33 11.53
C VAL A 178 -21.46 -4.55 12.07
N PRO A 179 -20.41 -5.06 11.42
CA PRO A 179 -19.65 -6.19 11.93
C PRO A 179 -18.94 -5.85 13.24
N TYR A 180 -18.58 -6.90 13.98
CA TYR A 180 -17.90 -6.78 15.28
C TYR A 180 -16.56 -6.02 15.23
N THR A 181 -15.92 -5.95 14.05
CA THR A 181 -14.68 -5.20 13.80
C THR A 181 -14.85 -3.70 13.97
N CYS A 182 -16.07 -3.19 13.80
CA CYS A 182 -16.44 -1.79 14.02
C CYS A 182 -16.67 -1.43 15.50
N CYS A 183 -16.62 -2.40 16.41
CA CYS A 183 -17.02 -2.16 17.78
C CYS A 183 -15.90 -1.58 18.63
N VAL A 184 -16.25 -0.52 19.36
CA VAL A 184 -15.32 0.21 20.23
C VAL A 184 -15.05 -0.63 21.48
N ARG A 185 -13.77 -0.95 21.72
CA ARG A 185 -13.35 -1.63 22.95
C ARG A 185 -13.33 -0.63 24.12
N LYS A 186 -14.11 -0.87 25.17
CA LYS A 186 -14.01 -0.15 26.45
C LYS A 186 -13.24 -0.99 27.47
N GLY A 187 -11.94 -0.73 27.62
CA GLY A 187 -11.12 -1.38 28.65
C GLY A 187 -10.82 -2.86 28.42
N ARG A 188 -10.86 -3.69 29.48
CA ARG A 188 -10.57 -5.15 29.47
C ARG A 188 -11.82 -6.02 29.27
N GLU A 189 -12.88 -5.48 28.70
CA GLU A 189 -14.11 -6.25 28.46
C GLU A 189 -14.00 -7.09 27.19
N VAL A 190 -14.59 -8.30 27.24
CA VAL A 190 -14.72 -9.18 26.07
C VAL A 190 -15.65 -8.51 25.07
N ILE A 191 -15.25 -8.46 23.79
CA ILE A 191 -16.06 -7.85 22.73
C ILE A 191 -17.31 -8.70 22.54
N ASN A 192 -18.49 -8.12 22.80
CA ASN A 192 -19.75 -8.70 22.40
C ASN A 192 -19.83 -8.67 20.86
N THR A 193 -19.91 -9.82 20.19
CA THR A 193 -19.99 -9.88 18.72
C THR A 193 -21.27 -9.26 18.13
N LEU A 194 -22.29 -9.00 18.96
CA LEU A 194 -23.53 -8.30 18.60
C LEU A 194 -23.53 -6.81 18.97
N CYS A 195 -22.39 -6.25 19.36
CA CYS A 195 -22.22 -4.82 19.66
C CYS A 195 -22.70 -3.88 18.54
N GLY A 196 -22.63 -4.32 17.28
CA GLY A 196 -23.06 -3.55 16.12
C GLY A 196 -24.56 -3.63 15.83
N TYR A 197 -25.35 -4.40 16.58
CA TYR A 197 -26.77 -4.64 16.30
C TYR A 197 -27.60 -3.35 16.32
N ASN A 198 -28.43 -3.16 15.29
CA ASN A 198 -29.36 -2.04 15.15
C ASN A 198 -28.71 -0.63 15.20
N THR A 199 -27.40 -0.54 14.98
CA THR A 199 -26.65 0.73 15.00
C THR A 199 -26.97 1.63 13.81
N LEU A 200 -27.35 1.05 12.66
CA LEU A 200 -27.69 1.82 11.46
C LEU A 200 -29.01 2.59 11.59
N ASN A 201 -29.91 2.15 12.46
CA ASN A 201 -31.19 2.84 12.75
C ASN A 201 -31.07 3.92 13.84
N GLN A 202 -29.99 3.92 14.63
CA GLN A 202 -29.82 4.91 15.68
C GLN A 202 -29.43 6.25 15.04
N GLN A 203 -30.37 7.19 15.03
CA GLN A 203 -30.05 8.59 14.75
C GLN A 203 -29.04 9.09 15.79
N VAL A 204 -27.97 9.72 15.31
CA VAL A 204 -26.87 10.27 16.11
C VAL A 204 -27.44 11.18 17.19
N ARG A 205 -27.52 10.71 18.44
CA ARG A 205 -27.68 11.59 19.60
C ARG A 205 -26.35 12.30 19.78
N HIS A 206 -26.22 13.47 19.16
CA HIS A 206 -25.23 14.46 19.55
C HIS A 206 -25.52 14.84 21.01
N HIS A 207 -24.67 14.38 21.93
CA HIS A 207 -24.54 14.92 23.26
C HIS A 207 -23.25 15.73 23.32
#